data_AF-A0A522NB63-F1
#
_entry.id   AF-A0A522NB63-F1
#
_cell.length_a   1.000
_cell.length_b   1.000
_cell.length_c   1.000
_cell.angle_alpha   90.00
_cell.angle_beta   90.00
_cell.angle_gamma   90.00
#
_symmetry.space_group_name_H-M   'P 1'
#
loop_
_entity.id
_entity.type
_entity.pdbx_description
1 polymer ?
#
loop_
_entity_poly.entity_id
_entity_poly.type
_entity_poly.pdbx_seq_one_letter_code
_entity_poly.pdbx_strand_id
1 'polypeptide(L)' 'MASDTVFTDLEALLKHVDSKFTLVNVITKRTRQLNNGVPPLVDDANPNKPVSTSFEEVGEGKIHYHRVKEGPK' A
#
# COMPACT_ATOMS: atom_id res chain seq x y z
N MET A 1 -24.39 -3.57 -15.56
CA MET A 1 -23.11 -4.03 -14.98
C MET A 1 -22.45 -2.80 -14.42
N ALA A 2 -22.65 -2.54 -13.13
CA ALA A 2 -22.32 -1.28 -12.49
C ALA A 2 -20.80 -1.14 -12.29
N SER A 3 -20.30 0.04 -12.63
CA SER A 3 -18.91 0.47 -12.51
C SER A 3 -18.60 0.77 -11.03
N ASP A 4 -18.30 -0.25 -10.22
CA ASP A 4 -18.13 -0.12 -8.76
C ASP A 4 -16.68 -0.25 -8.24
N THR A 5 -15.67 -0.18 -9.10
CA THR A 5 -14.29 -0.53 -8.72
C THR A 5 -13.38 0.66 -8.41
N VAL A 6 -13.85 1.65 -7.65
CA VAL A 6 -12.97 2.73 -7.14
C VAL A 6 -13.20 2.99 -5.65
N PHE A 7 -14.45 2.92 -5.17
CA PHE A 7 -14.77 3.17 -3.76
C PHE A 7 -14.78 1.90 -2.90
N THR A 8 -15.15 0.74 -3.47
CA THR A 8 -15.17 -0.54 -2.74
C THR A 8 -13.77 -0.98 -2.29
N ASP A 9 -12.75 -0.78 -3.13
CA ASP A 9 -11.37 -1.18 -2.81
C ASP A 9 -10.72 -0.23 -1.79
N LEU A 10 -11.10 1.05 -1.78
CA LEU A 10 -10.53 2.02 -0.85
C LEU A 10 -10.90 1.70 0.60
N GLU A 11 -12.16 1.35 0.86
CA GLU A 11 -12.61 0.97 2.21
C GLU A 11 -11.89 -0.29 2.72
N ALA A 12 -11.62 -1.25 1.85
CA ALA A 12 -10.83 -2.44 2.21
C ALA A 12 -9.38 -2.04 2.58
N LEU A 13 -8.73 -1.20 1.78
CA LEU A 13 -7.37 -0.71 2.05
C LEU A 13 -7.29 0.09 3.35
N LEU A 14 -8.31 0.91 3.64
CA LEU A 14 -8.37 1.72 4.86
C LEU A 14 -8.58 0.89 6.15
N LYS A 15 -8.91 -0.41 6.06
CA LYS A 15 -8.87 -1.30 7.24
C LYS A 15 -7.44 -1.60 7.71
N HIS A 16 -6.45 -1.40 6.85
CA HIS A 16 -5.04 -1.70 7.12
C HIS A 16 -4.20 -0.45 7.40
N VAL A 17 -4.78 0.75 7.27
CA VAL A 17 -4.08 2.02 7.47
C VAL A 17 -4.97 3.08 8.11
N ASP A 18 -4.38 3.96 8.90
CA ASP A 18 -5.14 4.91 9.75
C ASP A 18 -5.87 6.01 8.97
N SER A 19 -5.43 6.35 7.75
CA SER A 19 -6.01 7.42 6.94
C SER A 19 -5.60 7.33 5.47
N LYS A 20 -6.35 8.00 4.58
CA LYS A 20 -6.01 8.13 3.16
C LYS A 20 -4.62 8.74 2.93
N PHE A 21 -4.23 9.71 3.76
CA PHE A 21 -2.88 10.29 3.69
C PHE A 21 -1.80 9.26 4.06
N THR A 22 -2.08 8.43 5.07
CA THR A 22 -1.18 7.34 5.46
C THR A 22 -1.08 6.29 4.37
N LEU A 23 -2.21 5.93 3.73
CA LEU A 23 -2.25 5.03 2.58
C LEU A 23 -1.31 5.50 1.48
N VAL A 24 -1.45 6.76 1.03
CA VAL A 24 -0.59 7.34 -0.03
C VAL A 24 0.89 7.25 0.34
N ASN A 25 1.24 7.58 1.59
CA ASN A 25 2.63 7.53 2.05
C ASN A 25 3.18 6.10 2.12
N VAL A 26 2.39 5.15 2.61
CA VAL A 26 2.75 3.72 2.68
C VAL A 26 2.98 3.17 1.28
N ILE A 27 2.02 3.39 0.36
CA ILE A 27 2.13 2.98 -1.04
C ILE A 27 3.36 3.59 -1.71
N THR A 28 3.57 4.90 -1.56
CA THR A 28 4.71 5.59 -2.17
C THR A 28 6.05 5.00 -1.70
N LYS A 29 6.19 4.77 -0.39
CA LYS A 29 7.40 4.17 0.18
C LYS A 29 7.60 2.74 -0.32
N ARG A 30 6.53 1.94 -0.36
CA ARG A 30 6.60 0.54 -0.79
C ARG A 30 6.91 0.41 -2.28
N THR A 31 6.31 1.24 -3.13
CA THR A 31 6.62 1.31 -4.56
C THR A 31 8.11 1.61 -4.80
N ARG A 32 8.71 2.50 -4.00
CA ARG A 32 10.16 2.77 -4.10
C ARG A 32 11.02 1.56 -3.70
N GLN A 33 10.60 0.80 -2.69
CA GLN A 33 11.29 -0.43 -2.31
C GLN A 33 11.26 -1.46 -3.44
N LEU A 34 10.09 -1.68 -4.04
CA LEU A 34 9.92 -2.58 -5.18
C LEU A 34 10.79 -2.14 -6.38
N ASN A 35 10.81 -0.85 -6.69
CA ASN A 35 11.68 -0.29 -7.74
C ASN A 35 13.18 -0.48 -7.45
N ASN A 36 13.55 -0.53 -6.17
CA ASN A 36 14.92 -0.79 -5.73
C ASN A 36 15.26 -2.30 -5.66
N GLY A 37 14.38 -3.16 -6.17
CA GLY A 37 14.60 -4.61 -6.22
C GLY A 37 14.28 -5.36 -4.93
N VAL A 38 13.60 -4.73 -3.96
CA VAL A 38 13.07 -5.47 -2.80
C VAL A 38 12.00 -6.44 -3.29
N PRO A 39 12.06 -7.73 -2.90
CA PRO A 39 11.07 -8.70 -3.32
C PRO A 39 9.63 -8.30 -2.94
N PRO A 40 8.65 -8.60 -3.80
CA PRO A 40 7.25 -8.48 -3.45
C PRO A 40 6.87 -9.48 -2.34
N LEU A 41 5.82 -9.18 -1.60
CA LEU A 41 5.27 -10.03 -0.53
C LEU A 41 4.07 -10.85 -1.02
N VAL A 42 3.64 -10.67 -2.26
CA VAL A 42 2.57 -11.41 -2.94
C VAL A 42 3.15 -12.25 -4.07
N ASP A 43 2.57 -13.41 -4.33
CA ASP A 43 3.15 -14.42 -5.21
C ASP A 43 3.06 -14.04 -6.70
N ASP A 44 1.97 -13.38 -7.11
CA ASP A 44 1.68 -13.03 -8.52
C ASP A 44 2.02 -11.56 -8.87
N ALA A 45 3.00 -10.98 -8.18
CA ALA A 45 3.41 -9.59 -8.41
C ALA A 45 3.97 -9.37 -9.82
N ASN A 46 3.49 -8.32 -10.48
CA ASN A 46 4.06 -7.85 -11.75
C ASN A 46 5.19 -6.83 -11.51
N PRO A 47 6.45 -7.12 -11.86
CA PRO A 47 7.59 -6.21 -11.64
C PRO A 47 7.43 -4.85 -12.34
N ASN A 48 6.64 -4.78 -13.42
CA ASN A 48 6.40 -3.54 -14.15
C ASN A 48 5.23 -2.71 -13.58
N LYS A 49 4.55 -3.18 -12.53
CA LYS A 49 3.42 -2.50 -11.88
C LYS A 49 3.61 -2.38 -10.36
N PRO A 50 4.71 -1.76 -9.90
CA PRO A 50 5.05 -1.68 -8.47
C PRO A 50 4.00 -0.94 -7.64
N VAL A 51 3.29 0.03 -8.23
CA VAL A 51 2.18 0.73 -7.56
C VAL A 51 1.02 -0.23 -7.30
N SER A 52 0.62 -1.03 -8.30
CA SER A 52 -0.44 -2.03 -8.16
C SER A 52 -0.06 -3.09 -7.13
N THR A 53 1.16 -3.62 -7.19
CA THR A 53 1.67 -4.57 -6.18
C THR A 53 1.66 -3.96 -4.78
N SER A 54 2.02 -2.69 -4.62
CA SER A 54 1.97 -2.02 -3.31
C SER A 54 0.54 -1.96 -2.75
N PHE A 55 -0.47 -1.74 -3.60
CA PHE A 55 -1.87 -1.75 -3.17
C PHE A 55 -2.34 -3.15 -2.76
N GLU A 56 -1.95 -4.17 -3.53
CA GLU A 56 -2.27 -5.57 -3.23
C GLU A 56 -1.66 -6.01 -1.89
N GLU A 57 -0.38 -5.72 -1.66
CA GLU A 57 0.29 -6.03 -0.39
C GLU A 57 -0.36 -5.32 0.82
N VAL A 58 -0.85 -4.09 0.63
CA VAL A 58 -1.62 -3.38 1.68
C VAL A 58 -2.99 -4.02 1.88
N GLY A 59 -3.69 -4.39 0.81
CA GLY A 59 -5.00 -5.05 0.86
C GLY A 59 -4.96 -6.43 1.50
N GLU A 60 -3.85 -7.15 1.38
CA GLU A 60 -3.61 -8.41 2.08
C GLU A 60 -3.06 -8.22 3.51
N GLY A 61 -2.85 -6.98 3.96
CA GLY A 61 -2.34 -6.68 5.29
C GLY A 61 -0.87 -7.06 5.51
N LYS A 62 -0.10 -7.25 4.43
CA LYS A 62 1.33 -7.66 4.47
C LYS A 62 2.28 -6.49 4.75
N ILE A 63 1.81 -5.25 4.63
CA ILE A 63 2.61 -4.04 4.88
C ILE A 63 2.38 -3.51 6.29
N HIS A 64 3.44 -3.54 7.10
CA HIS A 64 3.47 -2.91 8.42
C HIS A 64 4.23 -1.59 8.38
N TYR A 65 3.71 -0.57 9.06
CA TYR A 65 4.37 0.73 9.18
C TYR A 65 4.34 1.22 10.63
N HIS A 66 5.36 1.99 11.00
CA HIS A 66 5.43 2.67 12.27
C HIS A 66 5.35 4.17 12.04
N ARG A 67 4.51 4.84 12.82
CA ARG A 67 4.49 6.30 12.87
C ARG A 67 5.56 6.76 13.85
N VAL A 68 6.55 7.47 13.32
CA VAL A 68 7.41 8.29 14.17
C VAL A 68 6.54 9.47 14.61
N LYS A 69 6.04 9.44 15.85
CA LYS A 69 5.57 10.67 16.49
C LYS A 69 6.79 11.59 16.55
N GLU A 70 6.63 12.82 16.10
CA GLU A 70 7.70 13.82 16.12
C GLU A 70 8.46 13.79 17.44
N GLY A 71 9.79 13.82 17.34
CA GLY A 71 10.69 13.88 18.50
C GLY A 71 10.45 15.14 19.34
N PRO A 72 11.02 15.18 20.55
CA PRO A 72 10.74 16.24 21.52
C PRO A 72 11.10 17.62 20.97
N LYS A 73 10.31 18.62 21.39
CA LYS A 73 10.62 20.06 21.27
C LYS A 73 12.03 20.39 21.73
#